data_AF-A0A452Y3T1-F1
#
_entry.id   AF-A0A452Y3T1-F1
#
_cell.length_a   1.000
_cell.length_b   1.000
_cell.length_c   1.000
_cell.angle_alpha   90.00
_cell.angle_beta   90.00
_cell.angle_gamma   90.00
#
_symmetry.space_group_name_H-M   'P 1'
#
loop_
_entity.id
_entity.type
_entity.pdbx_description
1 polymer ?
#
loop_
_entity_poly.entity_id
_entity_poly.type
_entity_poly.pdbx_seq_one_letter_code
_entity_poly.pdbx_strand_id
1 'polypeptide(L)'
;FIQSFAPTSLIYISNITNAPKLLLIDETTVPTQDTNQSYYEITSNGYLAFIRKYVIGIGPWKDTIIPPENNHLGPATDLVARAHALNLQVHPYTFRNENSYLHFNFHQDPYAEYEYWLREIGVDALF
;
A
#
# COMPACT_ATOMS: atom_id res chain seq x y z
N PHE A 1 0.90 -15.08 -4.37
CA PHE A 1 0.08 -13.86 -4.45
C PHE A 1 0.05 -13.40 -5.90
N ILE A 2 -1.05 -12.76 -6.33
CA ILE A 2 -1.16 -12.03 -7.59
C ILE A 2 -1.31 -10.56 -7.22
N GLN A 3 -0.55 -9.67 -7.84
CA GLN A 3 -0.61 -8.24 -7.57
C GLN A 3 -0.64 -7.45 -8.87
N SER A 4 -1.37 -6.34 -8.89
CA SER A 4 -1.51 -5.50 -10.08
C SER A 4 -1.95 -4.09 -9.72
N PHE A 5 -1.47 -3.11 -10.49
CA PHE A 5 -1.99 -1.73 -10.51
C PHE A 5 -3.28 -1.59 -11.34
N ALA A 6 -3.74 -2.67 -11.96
CA ALA A 6 -4.94 -2.73 -12.79
C ALA A 6 -6.09 -3.45 -12.03
N PRO A 7 -6.99 -2.72 -11.33
CA PRO A 7 -8.09 -3.32 -10.58
C PRO A 7 -8.98 -4.26 -11.41
N THR A 8 -9.26 -3.96 -12.68
CA THR A 8 -10.11 -4.85 -13.51
C THR A 8 -9.41 -6.17 -13.82
N SER A 9 -8.07 -6.18 -13.92
CA SER A 9 -7.29 -7.40 -14.05
C SER A 9 -7.45 -8.32 -12.83
N LEU A 10 -7.44 -7.74 -11.62
CA LEU A 10 -7.66 -8.48 -10.37
C LEU A 10 -9.09 -9.01 -10.25
N ILE A 11 -10.08 -8.23 -10.68
CA ILE A 11 -11.48 -8.67 -10.75
C ILE A 11 -11.63 -9.81 -11.75
N TYR A 12 -11.06 -9.68 -12.95
CA TYR A 12 -11.12 -10.71 -13.99
C TYR A 12 -10.50 -12.04 -13.51
N ILE A 13 -9.27 -11.99 -12.98
CA ILE A 13 -8.55 -13.19 -12.53
C ILE A 13 -9.19 -13.83 -11.28
N SER A 14 -10.03 -13.09 -10.53
CA SER A 14 -10.81 -13.65 -9.41
C SER A 14 -11.80 -14.72 -9.83
N ASN A 15 -12.28 -14.71 -11.08
CA ASN A 15 -13.14 -15.75 -11.63
C ASN A 15 -12.38 -17.01 -12.09
N ILE A 16 -11.04 -16.97 -12.08
CA ILE A 16 -10.18 -18.03 -12.64
C ILE A 16 -9.43 -18.76 -11.53
N THR A 17 -9.02 -18.07 -10.45
CA THR A 17 -8.22 -18.67 -9.37
C THR A 17 -8.52 -18.06 -8.00
N ASN A 18 -8.45 -18.92 -6.98
CA ASN A 18 -8.56 -18.56 -5.57
C ASN A 18 -7.24 -18.05 -4.96
N ALA A 19 -6.17 -17.92 -5.76
CA ALA A 19 -4.91 -17.36 -5.27
C ALA A 19 -5.14 -15.97 -4.62
N PRO A 20 -4.44 -15.65 -3.51
CA PRO A 20 -4.58 -14.34 -2.86
C PRO A 20 -4.14 -13.20 -3.77
N LYS A 21 -4.89 -12.09 -3.75
CA LYS A 21 -4.74 -10.94 -4.64
C LYS A 21 -4.52 -9.65 -3.86
N LEU A 22 -3.64 -8.79 -4.34
CA LEU A 22 -3.35 -7.47 -3.78
C LEU A 22 -3.53 -6.39 -4.85
N LEU A 23 -4.30 -5.34 -4.54
CA LEU A 23 -4.34 -4.14 -5.38
C LEU A 23 -3.11 -3.29 -5.08
N LEU A 24 -2.26 -3.06 -6.08
CA LEU A 24 -1.14 -2.14 -5.95
C LEU A 24 -1.62 -0.71 -6.13
N ILE A 25 -1.07 0.20 -5.31
CA ILE A 25 -1.42 1.62 -5.30
C ILE A 25 -0.11 2.40 -5.40
N ASP A 26 -0.02 3.23 -6.43
CA ASP A 26 1.18 4.02 -6.71
C ASP A 26 1.08 5.42 -6.06
N GLU A 27 1.99 6.33 -6.43
CA GLU A 27 1.98 7.72 -5.98
C GLU A 27 0.61 8.40 -6.18
N THR A 28 0.35 9.47 -5.42
CA THR A 28 -0.96 10.15 -5.40
C THR A 28 -1.37 10.77 -6.74
N THR A 29 -0.42 10.96 -7.65
CA THR A 29 -0.58 11.55 -8.98
C THR A 29 -0.72 10.51 -10.09
N VAL A 30 -0.46 9.23 -9.80
CA VAL A 30 -0.46 8.15 -10.79
C VAL A 30 -1.82 7.43 -10.75
N PRO A 31 -2.59 7.45 -11.84
CA PRO A 31 -3.86 6.73 -11.90
C PRO A 31 -3.65 5.23 -12.13
N THR A 32 -4.70 4.43 -11.87
CA THR A 32 -4.70 2.99 -12.19
C THR A 32 -4.45 2.74 -13.68
N GLN A 33 -3.79 1.63 -14.00
CA GLN A 33 -3.32 1.33 -15.37
C GLN A 33 -4.41 0.96 -16.38
N ASP A 34 -5.64 0.69 -15.95
CA ASP A 34 -6.74 0.20 -16.80
C ASP A 34 -8.03 1.04 -16.71
N THR A 35 -8.30 1.67 -15.57
CA THR A 35 -9.54 2.46 -15.35
C THR A 35 -9.31 3.96 -15.28
N ASN A 36 -8.04 4.40 -15.27
CA ASN A 36 -7.66 5.80 -15.06
C ASN A 36 -8.23 6.42 -13.75
N GLN A 37 -8.59 5.59 -12.77
CA GLN A 37 -9.04 6.07 -11.46
C GLN A 37 -7.87 6.66 -10.68
N SER A 38 -8.13 7.76 -9.98
CA SER A 38 -7.15 8.45 -9.15
C SER A 38 -6.85 7.71 -7.85
N TYR A 39 -5.72 8.06 -7.22
CA TYR A 39 -5.37 7.60 -5.87
C TYR A 39 -6.51 7.81 -4.86
N TYR A 40 -7.12 8.99 -4.85
CA TYR A 40 -8.18 9.34 -3.89
C TYR A 40 -9.45 8.51 -4.09
N GLU A 41 -9.75 8.14 -5.34
CA GLU A 41 -10.88 7.26 -5.64
C GLU A 41 -10.60 5.85 -5.12
N ILE A 42 -9.46 5.25 -5.49
CA ILE A 42 -9.16 3.86 -5.15
C ILE A 42 -8.80 3.64 -3.67
N THR A 43 -8.44 4.70 -2.95
CA THR A 43 -8.21 4.67 -1.51
C THR A 43 -9.43 5.12 -0.69
N SER A 44 -10.54 5.51 -1.33
CA SER A 44 -11.77 5.89 -0.61
C SER A 44 -12.40 4.70 0.12
N ASN A 45 -13.12 4.95 1.22
CA ASN A 45 -13.83 3.88 1.94
C ASN A 45 -14.80 3.10 1.05
N GLY A 46 -15.50 3.81 0.15
CA GLY A 46 -16.42 3.19 -0.80
C GLY A 46 -15.72 2.23 -1.75
N TYR A 47 -14.56 2.64 -2.30
CA TYR A 47 -13.79 1.77 -3.20
C TYR A 47 -13.13 0.62 -2.47
N LEU A 48 -12.54 0.84 -1.29
CA LEU A 48 -11.96 -0.23 -0.47
C LEU A 48 -13.04 -1.28 -0.10
N ALA A 49 -14.25 -0.85 0.25
CA ALA A 49 -15.38 -1.74 0.53
C ALA A 49 -15.87 -2.50 -0.71
N PHE A 50 -15.70 -1.93 -1.90
CA PHE A 50 -15.97 -2.61 -3.17
C PHE A 50 -14.89 -3.65 -3.49
N ILE A 51 -13.62 -3.25 -3.52
CA ILE A 51 -12.53 -4.08 -4.04
C ILE A 51 -12.19 -5.25 -3.10
N ARG A 52 -12.46 -5.14 -1.79
CA ARG A 52 -12.27 -6.25 -0.81
C ARG A 52 -13.02 -7.54 -1.14
N LYS A 53 -13.98 -7.50 -2.06
CA LYS A 53 -14.65 -8.70 -2.59
C LYS A 53 -13.72 -9.57 -3.44
N TYR A 54 -12.66 -8.98 -3.98
CA TYR A 54 -11.76 -9.59 -4.96
C TYR A 54 -10.32 -9.70 -4.46
N VAL A 55 -9.91 -8.81 -3.55
CA VAL A 55 -8.54 -8.76 -3.00
C VAL A 55 -8.54 -9.01 -1.51
N ILE A 56 -7.43 -9.53 -1.01
CA ILE A 56 -7.20 -9.72 0.44
C ILE A 56 -6.56 -8.50 1.10
N GLY A 57 -6.07 -7.56 0.29
CA GLY A 57 -5.33 -6.41 0.78
C GLY A 57 -4.93 -5.44 -0.32
N ILE A 58 -4.23 -4.40 0.09
CA ILE A 58 -3.62 -3.39 -0.77
C ILE A 58 -2.10 -3.40 -0.58
N GLY A 59 -1.37 -3.10 -1.65
CA GLY A 59 0.07 -2.86 -1.61
C GLY A 59 0.37 -1.44 -2.06
N PRO A 60 0.32 -0.46 -1.16
CA PRO A 60 0.60 0.94 -1.50
C PRO A 60 2.11 1.24 -1.51
N TRP A 61 2.52 2.24 -2.26
CA TRP A 61 3.83 2.85 -2.04
C TRP A 61 3.89 3.44 -0.62
N LYS A 62 4.96 3.14 0.13
CA LYS A 62 5.07 3.43 1.57
C LYS A 62 4.90 4.92 1.88
N ASP A 63 5.38 5.80 1.00
CA ASP A 63 5.30 7.25 1.20
C ASP A 63 3.86 7.80 0.98
N THR A 64 2.93 7.00 0.45
CA THR A 64 1.51 7.35 0.46
C THR A 64 0.85 7.09 1.82
N ILE A 65 1.42 6.19 2.63
CA ILE A 65 0.99 5.97 4.02
C ILE A 65 1.61 7.02 4.92
N ILE A 66 2.90 7.31 4.77
CA ILE A 66 3.63 8.31 5.54
C ILE A 66 4.36 9.25 4.58
N PRO A 67 3.70 10.35 4.15
CA PRO A 67 4.32 11.32 3.25
C PRO A 67 5.53 11.98 3.90
N PRO A 68 6.73 11.88 3.30
CA PRO A 68 7.92 12.47 3.88
C PRO A 68 8.03 13.97 3.61
N GLU A 69 8.72 14.67 4.51
CA GLU A 69 9.16 16.05 4.33
C GLU A 69 10.69 16.09 4.43
N ASN A 70 11.37 16.51 3.36
CA ASN A 70 12.84 16.54 3.29
C ASN A 70 13.50 15.19 3.67
N ASN A 71 12.93 14.07 3.22
CA ASN A 71 13.36 12.70 3.54
C ASN A 71 13.28 12.33 5.04
N HIS A 72 12.50 13.09 5.81
CA HIS A 72 12.07 12.70 7.15
C HIS A 72 10.61 12.25 7.12
N LEU A 73 10.26 11.30 7.98
CA LEU A 73 8.88 10.84 8.15
C LEU A 73 7.97 12.02 8.53
N GLY A 74 6.92 12.23 7.75
CA GLY A 74 5.82 13.12 8.11
C GLY A 74 4.76 12.41 8.97
N PRO A 75 3.57 13.03 9.13
CA PRO A 75 2.46 12.38 9.83
C PRO A 75 1.89 11.22 9.02
N ALA A 76 1.63 10.10 9.68
CA ALA A 76 0.94 8.97 9.06
C ALA A 76 -0.50 9.36 8.66
N THR A 77 -0.93 8.88 7.50
CA THR A 77 -2.32 8.94 7.05
C THR A 77 -3.18 7.89 7.77
N ASP A 78 -4.49 7.93 7.57
CA ASP A 78 -5.42 6.94 8.11
C ASP A 78 -5.61 5.71 7.21
N LEU A 79 -4.85 5.58 6.11
CA LEU A 79 -5.07 4.53 5.10
C LEU A 79 -4.98 3.12 5.68
N VAL A 80 -4.00 2.87 6.55
CA VAL A 80 -3.81 1.56 7.21
C VAL A 80 -5.02 1.23 8.07
N ALA A 81 -5.44 2.14 8.94
CA ALA A 81 -6.58 1.97 9.81
C ALA A 81 -7.89 1.73 9.02
N ARG A 82 -8.10 2.48 7.93
CA ARG A 82 -9.29 2.31 7.07
C ARG A 82 -9.29 0.98 6.31
N ALA A 83 -8.13 0.52 5.86
CA ALA A 83 -7.98 -0.80 5.23
C ALA A 83 -8.28 -1.93 6.24
N HIS A 84 -7.70 -1.88 7.44
CA HIS A 84 -7.94 -2.86 8.50
C HIS A 84 -9.39 -2.88 8.97
N ALA A 85 -10.05 -1.73 9.10
CA ALA A 85 -11.48 -1.66 9.40
C ALA A 85 -12.36 -2.41 8.39
N LEU A 86 -11.85 -2.64 7.18
CA LEU A 86 -12.49 -3.40 6.10
C LEU A 86 -11.93 -4.82 5.94
N ASN A 87 -11.09 -5.27 6.88
CA ASN A 87 -10.37 -6.55 6.85
C ASN A 87 -9.48 -6.72 5.60
N LEU A 88 -8.86 -5.64 5.14
CA LEU A 88 -7.83 -5.67 4.11
C LEU A 88 -6.46 -5.61 4.75
N GLN A 89 -5.57 -6.51 4.35
CA GLN A 89 -4.15 -6.41 4.70
C GLN A 89 -3.48 -5.24 3.98
N VAL A 90 -2.41 -4.69 4.55
CA VAL A 90 -1.62 -3.60 3.96
C VAL A 90 -0.17 -4.01 3.86
N HIS A 91 0.32 -4.16 2.62
CA HIS A 91 1.67 -4.63 2.32
C HIS A 91 2.45 -3.55 1.54
N PRO A 92 2.99 -2.51 2.20
CA PRO A 92 3.64 -1.43 1.48
C PRO A 92 4.93 -1.83 0.77
N TYR A 93 5.28 -1.05 -0.25
CA TYR A 93 6.54 -1.17 -1.00
C TYR A 93 7.19 0.22 -1.17
N THR A 94 8.48 0.36 -1.50
CA THR A 94 9.52 -0.66 -1.46
C THR A 94 10.53 -0.26 -0.39
N PHE A 95 10.93 -1.23 0.42
CA PHE A 95 11.93 -1.02 1.45
C PHE A 95 13.31 -1.26 0.88
N ARG A 96 14.16 -0.23 0.95
CA ARG A 96 15.37 -0.11 0.15
C ARG A 96 16.49 0.47 0.99
N ASN A 97 17.52 -0.34 1.25
CA ASN A 97 18.68 0.05 2.05
C ASN A 97 19.69 0.87 1.23
N GLU A 98 19.19 1.96 0.64
CA GLU A 98 19.98 2.94 -0.07
C GLU A 98 19.64 4.34 0.46
N ASN A 99 20.63 5.24 0.51
CA ASN A 99 20.48 6.55 1.13
C ASN A 99 19.39 7.45 0.53
N SER A 100 18.97 7.18 -0.70
CA SER A 100 17.88 7.88 -1.36
C SER A 100 16.48 7.37 -0.99
N TYR A 101 16.34 6.18 -0.41
CA TYR A 101 15.05 5.52 -0.17
C TYR A 101 14.79 5.14 1.29
N LEU A 102 15.82 5.17 2.13
CA LEU A 102 15.73 5.00 3.57
C LEU A 102 15.62 6.38 4.23
N HIS A 103 14.48 6.65 4.87
CA HIS A 103 14.23 7.93 5.54
C HIS A 103 15.27 8.20 6.63
N PHE A 104 15.65 9.47 6.79
CA PHE A 104 16.73 9.88 7.70
C PHE A 104 16.43 9.60 9.18
N ASN A 105 15.15 9.43 9.54
CA ASN A 105 14.72 8.99 10.87
C ASN A 105 15.33 7.65 11.29
N PHE A 106 15.70 6.81 10.32
CA PHE A 106 16.25 5.48 10.59
C PHE A 106 17.78 5.46 10.58
N HIS A 107 18.46 6.58 10.38
CA HIS A 107 19.93 6.68 10.50
C HIS A 107 20.73 5.61 9.72
N GLN A 108 20.33 5.30 8.48
CA GLN A 108 20.91 4.22 7.67
C GLN A 108 20.79 2.80 8.28
N ASP A 109 19.79 2.59 9.13
CA ASP A 109 19.43 1.29 9.68
C ASP A 109 18.10 0.77 9.08
N PRO A 110 18.12 -0.18 8.13
CA PRO A 110 16.90 -0.74 7.56
C PRO A 110 16.11 -1.60 8.56
N TYR A 111 16.74 -2.10 9.63
CA TYR A 111 16.04 -2.89 10.64
C TYR A 111 15.15 -2.00 11.50
N ALA A 112 15.62 -0.79 11.84
CA ALA A 112 14.80 0.22 12.49
C ALA A 112 13.59 0.63 11.63
N GLU A 113 13.76 0.69 10.31
CA GLU A 113 12.63 0.90 9.38
C GLU A 113 11.63 -0.26 9.47
N TYR A 114 12.08 -1.52 9.38
CA TYR A 114 11.17 -2.66 9.48
C TYR A 114 10.40 -2.71 10.80
N GLU A 115 11.08 -2.48 11.93
CA GLU A 115 10.44 -2.46 13.24
C GLU A 115 9.38 -1.36 13.33
N TYR A 116 9.69 -0.16 12.87
CA TYR A 116 8.74 0.95 12.86
C TYR A 116 7.48 0.62 12.03
N TRP A 117 7.66 0.12 10.81
CA TRP A 117 6.52 -0.17 9.94
C TRP A 117 5.67 -1.35 10.45
N LEU A 118 6.29 -2.41 10.94
CA LEU A 118 5.57 -3.60 11.43
C LEU A 118 4.95 -3.41 12.82
N ARG A 119 5.60 -2.66 13.72
CA ARG A 119 5.17 -2.54 15.13
C ARG A 119 4.41 -1.25 15.42
N GLU A 120 4.85 -0.12 14.87
CA GLU A 120 4.27 1.20 15.18
C GLU A 120 3.15 1.55 14.20
N ILE A 121 3.39 1.35 12.90
CA ILE A 121 2.36 1.57 11.86
C ILE A 121 1.40 0.40 11.76
N GLY A 122 1.88 -0.80 12.08
CA GLY A 122 1.07 -2.01 12.14
C GLY A 122 0.72 -2.58 10.76
N VAL A 123 1.57 -2.37 9.74
CA VAL A 123 1.35 -3.01 8.43
C VAL A 123 1.59 -4.53 8.52
N ASP A 124 0.94 -5.30 7.65
CA ASP A 124 0.88 -6.76 7.79
C ASP A 124 2.08 -7.49 7.16
N ALA A 125 2.71 -6.88 6.17
CA ALA A 125 3.92 -7.37 5.50
C ALA A 125 4.63 -6.22 4.78
N LEU A 126 5.83 -6.47 4.25
CA LEU A 126 6.63 -5.49 3.50
C LEU A 126 7.09 -6.11 2.18
N PHE A 127 7.32 -5.27 1.15
CA PHE A 127 7.95 -5.65 -0.12
C PHE A 127 9.30 -4.96 -0.34
#